data_AF-A0A3C1UBK4-F1
#
_entry.id   AF-A0A3C1UBK4-F1
#
_cell.length_a   1.000
_cell.length_b   1.000
_cell.length_c   1.000
_cell.angle_alpha   90.00
_cell.angle_beta   90.00
_cell.angle_gamma   90.00
#
_symmetry.space_group_name_H-M   'P 1'
#
loop_
_entity.id
_entity.type
_entity.pdbx_description
1 polymer ?
#
loop_
_entity_poly.entity_id
_entity_poly.type
_entity_poly.pdbx_seq_one_letter_code
_entity_poly.pdbx_strand_id
1 'polypeptide(L)'
;MSTFWLKAFELILSLSLLVFIHEFGHYMWARIFGVKVEKFYLFFNPWVTLMAWLPKTKKVSVLRTSKGAVYESEGVETEKESSSKKATWRDTEYGLGWLPLGGYCAIA
;
A
#
# COMPACT_ATOMS: atom_id res chain seq x y z
N MET A 1 13.22 -14.73 29.53
CA MET A 1 13.54 -14.70 28.08
C MET A 1 12.31 -14.82 27.18
N SER A 2 11.27 -15.58 27.56
CA SER A 2 10.01 -15.70 26.78
C SER A 2 9.22 -14.40 26.65
N THR A 3 9.26 -13.52 27.66
CA THR A 3 8.52 -12.25 27.66
C THR A 3 9.06 -11.22 26.66
N PHE A 4 10.35 -11.25 26.35
CA PHE A 4 10.97 -10.27 25.44
C PHE A 4 10.40 -10.39 24.02
N TRP A 5 10.32 -11.60 23.49
CA TRP A 5 9.77 -11.86 22.15
C TRP A 5 8.29 -11.52 22.04
N LEU A 6 7.51 -11.83 23.08
CA LEU A 6 6.10 -11.46 23.14
C LEU A 6 5.91 -9.94 23.18
N LYS A 7 6.72 -9.22 23.97
CA LYS A 7 6.67 -7.76 24.06
C LYS A 7 7.13 -7.08 22.77
N ALA A 8 8.12 -7.64 22.08
CA ALA A 8 8.55 -7.16 20.77
C ALA A 8 7.45 -7.36 19.72
N PHE A 9 6.78 -8.51 19.73
CA PHE A 9 5.65 -8.77 18.83
C PHE A 9 4.45 -7.85 19.11
N GLU A 10 4.12 -7.64 20.39
CA GLU A 10 3.09 -6.69 20.84
C GLU A 10 3.38 -5.26 20.37
N LEU A 11 4.64 -4.83 20.42
CA LEU A 11 5.08 -3.55 19.88
C LEU A 11 4.88 -3.46 18.36
N ILE A 12 5.32 -4.46 17.61
CA ILE A 12 5.17 -4.48 16.14
C ILE A 12 3.70 -4.50 15.75
N LEU A 13 2.87 -5.26 16.46
CA LEU A 13 1.43 -5.37 16.21
C LEU A 13 0.71 -4.07 16.52
N SER A 14 0.97 -3.46 17.67
CA SER A 14 0.37 -2.17 18.04
C SER A 14 0.80 -1.04 17.09
N LEU A 15 2.08 -1.01 16.69
CA LEU A 15 2.58 -0.06 15.71
C LEU A 15 1.97 -0.27 14.32
N SER A 16 1.85 -1.53 13.87
CA SER A 16 1.17 -1.89 12.62
C SER A 16 -0.26 -1.37 12.58
N LEU A 17 -1.01 -1.57 13.67
CA LEU A 17 -2.40 -1.12 13.76
C LEU A 17 -2.50 0.42 13.81
N LEU A 18 -1.61 1.09 14.54
CA LEU A 18 -1.56 2.55 14.61
C LEU A 18 -1.33 3.17 13.23
N VAL A 19 -0.31 2.68 12.51
CA VAL A 19 0.01 3.15 11.16
C VAL A 19 -1.13 2.84 10.20
N PHE A 20 -1.72 1.64 10.27
CA PHE A 20 -2.86 1.28 9.43
C PHE A 20 -4.03 2.25 9.62
N ILE A 21 -4.41 2.56 10.86
CA ILE A 21 -5.49 3.50 11.15
C ILE A 21 -5.14 4.93 10.72
N HIS A 22 -3.88 5.35 10.90
CA HIS A 22 -3.41 6.67 10.48
C HIS A 22 -3.54 6.87 8.96
N GLU A 23 -2.98 5.95 8.17
CA GLU A 23 -3.02 6.01 6.71
C GLU A 23 -4.43 5.78 6.18
N PHE A 24 -5.18 4.85 6.79
CA PHE A 24 -6.58 4.63 6.45
C PHE A 24 -7.44 5.88 6.71
N GLY A 25 -7.10 6.66 7.74
CA GLY A 25 -7.70 7.96 8.00
C GLY A 25 -7.51 8.91 6.82
N HIS A 26 -6.28 9.10 6.36
CA HIS A 26 -6.00 9.94 5.16
C HIS A 26 -6.73 9.43 3.93
N TYR A 27 -6.71 8.12 3.70
CA TYR A 27 -7.41 7.49 2.58
C TYR A 27 -8.92 7.74 2.64
N MET A 28 -9.55 7.49 3.79
CA MET A 28 -10.99 7.64 3.99
C MET A 28 -11.42 9.11 3.82
N TRP A 29 -10.69 10.05 4.42
CA TRP A 29 -10.99 11.47 4.28
C TRP A 29 -10.83 11.96 2.84
N ALA A 30 -9.72 11.65 2.17
CA ALA A 30 -9.52 11.98 0.76
C ALA A 30 -10.68 11.47 -0.11
N ARG A 31 -11.14 10.24 0.17
CA ARG A 31 -12.27 9.61 -0.52
C ARG A 31 -13.59 10.35 -0.32
N ILE A 32 -13.89 10.74 0.92
CA ILE A 32 -15.11 11.46 1.28
C ILE A 32 -15.16 12.82 0.56
N PHE A 33 -14.01 13.49 0.42
CA PHE A 33 -13.90 14.76 -0.30
C PHE A 33 -13.76 14.60 -1.83
N GLY A 34 -13.85 13.38 -2.36
CA GLY A 34 -13.76 13.11 -3.80
C GLY A 34 -12.36 13.25 -4.40
N VAL A 35 -11.33 13.31 -3.55
CA VAL A 35 -9.93 13.38 -3.95
C VAL A 35 -9.43 11.97 -4.29
N LYS A 36 -8.60 11.87 -5.33
CA LYS A 36 -8.01 10.61 -5.78
C LYS A 36 -6.82 10.25 -4.89
N VAL A 37 -6.78 9.00 -4.42
CA VAL A 37 -5.60 8.41 -3.79
C VAL A 37 -4.91 7.54 -4.82
N GLU A 38 -3.70 7.91 -5.20
CA GLU A 38 -2.91 7.18 -6.19
C GLU A 38 -2.23 5.96 -5.58
N LYS A 39 -1.68 6.10 -4.38
CA LYS A 39 -0.91 5.06 -3.70
C LYS A 39 -1.25 4.99 -2.23
N PHE A 40 -1.44 3.79 -1.73
CA PHE A 40 -1.68 3.47 -0.34
C PHE A 40 -0.65 2.42 0.09
N TYR A 41 0.40 2.84 0.78
CA TYR A 41 1.45 1.95 1.26
C TYR A 41 1.39 1.84 2.77
N LEU A 42 1.18 0.62 3.24
CA LEU A 42 1.39 0.25 4.63
C LEU A 42 2.89 -0.07 4.80
N PHE A 43 3.56 0.52 5.78
CA PHE A 43 5.01 0.36 5.98
C PHE A 43 5.89 1.08 4.95
N PHE A 44 7.06 1.54 5.40
CA PHE A 44 7.97 2.34 4.59
C PHE A 44 8.80 1.45 3.64
N ASN A 45 9.06 1.94 2.43
CA ASN A 45 9.78 1.19 1.37
C ASN A 45 11.05 1.93 0.88
N PRO A 46 12.10 2.07 1.70
CA PRO A 46 13.29 2.84 1.31
C PRO A 46 14.09 2.17 0.16
N TRP A 47 14.04 0.83 0.06
CA TRP A 47 14.74 0.06 -0.99
C TRP A 47 13.97 -1.16 -1.51
N VAL A 48 13.07 -1.72 -0.69
CA VAL A 48 12.38 -2.97 -0.97
C VAL A 48 10.89 -2.79 -0.66
N THR A 49 10.04 -3.30 -1.54
CA THR A 49 8.60 -3.41 -1.34
C THR A 49 8.27 -4.89 -1.30
N LEU A 50 7.67 -5.35 -0.21
CA LEU A 50 7.35 -6.77 -0.03
C LEU A 50 6.25 -7.22 -0.98
N MET A 51 5.21 -6.41 -1.08
CA MET A 51 4.04 -6.71 -1.92
C MET A 51 3.49 -5.40 -2.46
N ALA A 52 3.17 -5.35 -3.74
CA ALA A 52 2.34 -4.28 -4.30
C ALA A 52 1.27 -4.90 -5.20
N TRP A 53 0.08 -4.34 -5.10
CA TRP A 53 -1.13 -4.81 -5.76
C TRP A 53 -1.82 -3.64 -6.43
N LEU A 54 -1.96 -3.72 -7.75
CA LEU A 54 -2.71 -2.77 -8.55
C LEU A 54 -4.04 -3.42 -8.98
N PRO A 55 -5.18 -3.01 -8.39
CA PRO A 55 -6.48 -3.55 -8.75
C PRO A 55 -6.86 -3.30 -10.22
N LYS A 56 -6.43 -2.15 -10.77
CA LYS A 56 -6.78 -1.73 -12.14
C LYS A 56 -6.26 -2.67 -13.21
N THR A 57 -5.00 -3.08 -13.10
CA THR A 57 -4.32 -3.94 -14.08
C THR A 57 -4.26 -5.40 -13.62
N LYS A 58 -4.88 -5.72 -12.46
CA LYS A 58 -4.72 -6.99 -11.73
C LYS A 58 -3.25 -7.41 -11.56
N LYS A 59 -2.34 -6.44 -11.57
CA LYS A 59 -0.91 -6.67 -11.50
C LYS A 59 -0.51 -6.84 -10.05
N VAL A 60 0.19 -7.92 -9.75
CA VAL A 60 0.72 -8.22 -8.41
C VAL A 60 2.23 -8.32 -8.52
N SER A 61 2.94 -7.52 -7.74
CA SER A 61 4.40 -7.62 -7.62
C SER A 61 4.78 -8.05 -6.22
N VAL A 62 5.61 -9.08 -6.11
CA VAL A 62 6.17 -9.56 -4.86
C VAL A 62 7.68 -9.32 -4.88
N LEU A 63 8.19 -8.78 -3.79
CA LEU A 63 9.59 -8.43 -3.59
C LEU A 63 10.14 -7.53 -4.71
N ARG A 64 9.61 -6.30 -4.79
CA ARG A 64 10.02 -5.27 -5.73
C ARG A 64 11.15 -4.42 -5.16
N THR A 65 12.28 -4.38 -5.85
CA THR A 65 13.42 -3.51 -5.53
C THR A 65 13.72 -2.55 -6.69
N SER A 66 14.65 -1.62 -6.50
CA SER A 66 15.11 -0.68 -7.53
C SER A 66 15.64 -1.35 -8.81
N LYS A 67 16.05 -2.61 -8.73
CA LYS A 67 16.61 -3.40 -9.86
C LYS A 67 15.57 -4.29 -10.56
N GLY A 68 14.35 -4.41 -10.03
CA GLY A 68 13.31 -5.29 -10.56
C GLY A 68 12.46 -5.93 -9.46
N ALA A 69 11.36 -6.56 -9.83
CA ALA A 69 10.57 -7.41 -8.94
C ALA A 69 10.92 -8.89 -9.15
N VAL A 70 11.00 -9.65 -8.06
CA VAL A 70 11.31 -11.10 -8.12
C VAL A 70 10.16 -11.88 -8.75
N TYR A 71 8.94 -11.50 -8.43
CA TYR A 71 7.74 -12.02 -9.05
C TYR A 71 6.85 -10.86 -9.44
N GLU A 72 6.52 -10.77 -10.72
CA GLU A 72 5.59 -9.79 -11.24
C GLU A 72 4.60 -10.53 -12.12
N SER A 73 3.33 -10.55 -11.72
CA SER A 73 2.27 -11.14 -12.53
C SER A 73 2.16 -10.35 -13.83
N GLU A 74 2.03 -11.04 -14.95
CA GLU A 74 1.61 -10.43 -16.21
C GLU A 74 0.28 -9.73 -15.95
N GLY A 75 0.29 -8.40 -16.05
CA GLY A 75 -0.89 -7.57 -15.83
C GLY A 75 -1.83 -7.69 -17.01
N VAL A 76 -3.13 -7.65 -16.76
CA VAL A 76 -4.11 -7.51 -17.84
C VAL A 76 -4.07 -6.04 -18.27
N GLU A 77 -3.59 -5.80 -19.49
CA GLU A 77 -3.67 -4.49 -20.14
C GLU A 77 -5.15 -4.13 -20.31
N THR A 78 -5.69 -3.43 -19.33
CA THR A 78 -7.05 -2.91 -19.42
C THR A 78 -6.95 -1.66 -20.28
N GLU A 79 -7.52 -1.73 -21.49
CA GLU A 79 -7.58 -0.61 -22.42
C GLU A 79 -8.04 0.66 -21.69
N LYS A 80 -7.39 1.78 -22.04
CA LYS A 80 -7.61 3.09 -21.44
C LYS A 80 -9.03 3.57 -21.73
N GLU A 81 -9.99 3.17 -20.91
CA GLU A 81 -11.29 3.81 -20.91
C GLU A 81 -11.14 5.19 -20.26
N SER A 82 -10.82 6.13 -21.14
CA SER A 82 -11.03 7.56 -20.96
C SER A 82 -12.51 7.81 -20.70
N SER A 83 -12.79 8.75 -19.80
CA SER A 83 -14.10 9.35 -19.56
C SER A 83 -15.01 8.65 -18.55
N SER A 84 -14.92 9.06 -17.28
CA SER A 84 -16.01 9.78 -16.59
C SER A 84 -15.77 9.84 -15.08
N LYS A 85 -15.70 11.08 -14.59
CA LYS A 85 -15.85 11.58 -13.21
C LYS A 85 -16.24 10.54 -12.13
N LYS A 86 -15.25 9.89 -11.52
CA LYS A 86 -15.13 9.67 -10.06
C LYS A 86 -13.88 8.86 -9.77
N ALA A 87 -13.10 9.27 -8.77
CA ALA A 87 -12.05 8.43 -8.21
C ALA A 87 -12.66 7.07 -7.85
N THR A 88 -12.11 5.94 -8.30
CA THR A 88 -12.53 4.59 -7.85
C THR A 88 -11.44 3.92 -7.04
N TRP A 89 -11.81 3.00 -6.15
CA TRP A 89 -10.88 2.28 -5.26
C TRP A 89 -9.94 1.39 -6.06
N ARG A 90 -10.32 1.08 -7.31
CA ARG A 90 -9.53 0.30 -8.26
C ARG A 90 -8.31 1.06 -8.78
N ASP A 91 -8.35 2.39 -8.73
CA ASP A 91 -7.26 3.25 -9.19
C ASP A 91 -6.13 3.41 -8.16
N THR A 92 -6.34 2.95 -6.92
CA THR A 92 -5.34 3.06 -5.85
C THR A 92 -4.41 1.85 -5.88
N GLU A 93 -3.11 2.11 -5.96
CA GLU A 93 -2.06 1.09 -5.77
C GLU A 93 -1.90 0.79 -4.28
N TYR A 94 -2.11 -0.47 -3.89
CA TYR A 94 -1.94 -0.91 -2.51
C TYR A 94 -0.59 -1.59 -2.35
N GLY A 95 0.23 -1.12 -1.41
CA GLY A 95 1.58 -1.64 -1.18
C GLY A 95 1.85 -1.98 0.27
N LEU A 96 2.82 -2.88 0.47
CA LEU A 96 3.37 -3.25 1.76
C LEU A 96 4.89 -3.05 1.73
N GLY A 97 5.37 -2.07 2.48
CA GLY A 97 6.79 -1.87 2.77
C GLY A 97 7.31 -2.89 3.77
N TRP A 98 8.63 -2.92 3.95
CA TRP A 98 9.29 -3.83 4.89
C TRP A 98 9.57 -3.19 6.25
N LEU A 99 9.53 -1.86 6.34
CA LEU A 99 9.92 -1.12 7.54
C LEU A 99 8.68 -0.62 8.31
N PRO A 100 8.42 -1.11 9.54
CA PRO A 100 7.19 -0.81 10.27
C PRO A 100 7.09 0.61 10.86
N LEU A 101 8.03 1.50 10.55
CA LEU A 101 8.13 2.84 11.16
C LEU A 101 7.10 3.86 10.68
N GLY A 102 6.29 3.55 9.67
CA GLY A 102 5.27 4.47 9.13
C GLY A 102 4.71 3.97 7.81
N GLY A 103 3.78 4.70 7.19
CA GLY A 103 3.26 4.41 5.86
C GLY A 103 3.32 5.65 4.98
N TYR A 104 2.69 5.59 3.81
CA TYR A 104 2.37 6.80 3.07
C TYR A 104 1.13 6.62 2.21
N CYS A 105 0.34 7.68 2.15
CA CYS A 105 -0.82 7.83 1.30
C CYS A 105 -0.54 8.97 0.30
N ALA A 106 -0.39 8.64 -0.98
CA ALA A 106 -0.19 9.64 -2.03
C ALA A 106 -1.56 10.14 -2.52
N ILE A 107 -1.87 11.38 -2.17
CA ILE A 107 -3.12 12.07 -2.51
C ILE A 107 -2.82 13.09 -3.62
N ALA A 108 -3.65 13.09 -4.67
CA ALA A 108 -3.52 13.98 -5.83
C ALA A 108 -4.13 15.37 -5.60
#